data_AF-A0A5E6RGN0-F1
#
_entry.id   AF-A0A5E6RGN0-F1
#
_cell.length_a   1.000
_cell.length_b   1.000
_cell.length_c   1.000
_cell.angle_alpha   90.00
_cell.angle_beta   90.00
_cell.angle_gamma   90.00
#
_symmetry.space_group_name_H-M   'P 1'
#
loop_
_entity.id
_entity.type
_entity.pdbx_description
1 polymer ?
#
loop_
_entity_poly.entity_id
_entity_poly.type
_entity_poly.pdbx_seq_one_letter_code
_entity_poly.pdbx_strand_id
1 'polypeptide(L)'
;MSKKIKCALIGPGNIGTDLLYKLMRSEVLEPVWMVGIDATSEGLARARELGLKTTADGVDGLLPHVLADEIQIAFDATSAYVHAQNSRKLNALGVLMIDLTPAAIGPYCVPPVNLKAQLGLGVMNVNMVTCGGQATIPLVAAVSSVQPVEYAEIIATAASKSVGPGTRKNIDEFTRTTSRAVEKVGGAKKGKAIIIINPAEPPLIMRDTVHCLTASEPDQPAITAAIEAMIEQVQRYVPGYKLVNGPVFDGNRVSIFMEVEGLGDYLPKYAGNLDIMTAAAARTAEMFAEEILKGELVLQATAQTAHA
;
A
#
# COMPACT_ATOMS: atom_id res chain seq x y z
N MET A 1 19.36 22.09 -4.41
CA MET A 1 18.65 20.82 -4.19
C MET A 1 17.28 21.15 -3.63
N SER A 2 16.20 20.60 -4.19
CA SER A 2 14.86 20.78 -3.61
C SER A 2 14.85 20.18 -2.20
N LYS A 3 14.14 20.83 -1.27
CA LYS A 3 13.95 20.31 0.09
C LYS A 3 13.12 19.02 -0.04
N LYS A 4 13.65 17.88 0.41
CA LYS A 4 12.91 16.62 0.49
C LYS A 4 12.29 16.46 1.88
N ILE A 5 11.22 15.68 1.97
CA ILE A 5 10.55 15.34 3.22
C ILE A 5 11.23 14.12 3.83
N LYS A 6 11.76 14.28 5.05
CA LYS A 6 12.46 13.21 5.75
C LYS A 6 11.48 12.19 6.31
N CYS A 7 11.78 10.91 6.11
CA CYS A 7 10.93 9.82 6.51
C CYS A 7 11.66 8.70 7.26
N ALA A 8 10.89 7.97 8.07
CA ALA A 8 11.34 6.79 8.81
C ALA A 8 10.61 5.53 8.33
N LEU A 9 11.33 4.42 8.26
CA LEU A 9 10.76 3.10 7.99
C LEU A 9 10.77 2.26 9.28
N ILE A 10 9.64 1.66 9.63
CA ILE A 10 9.49 0.80 10.81
C ILE A 10 9.19 -0.61 10.33
N GLY A 11 10.04 -1.57 10.70
CA GLY A 11 9.97 -2.96 10.26
C GLY A 11 10.96 -3.26 9.13
N PRO A 12 12.20 -3.69 9.46
CA PRO A 12 13.28 -3.94 8.50
C PRO A 12 13.17 -5.31 7.81
N GLY A 13 11.94 -5.79 7.59
CA GLY A 13 11.67 -7.02 6.85
C GLY A 13 11.70 -6.80 5.34
N ASN A 14 11.13 -7.76 4.59
CA ASN A 14 11.04 -7.70 3.14
C ASN A 14 10.37 -6.42 2.62
N ILE A 15 9.22 -6.05 3.21
CA ILE A 15 8.46 -4.85 2.79
C ILE A 15 9.25 -3.58 3.09
N GLY A 16 9.75 -3.40 4.32
CA GLY A 16 10.49 -2.20 4.70
C GLY A 16 11.79 -2.03 3.91
N THR A 17 12.51 -3.13 3.64
CA THR A 17 13.76 -3.09 2.88
C THR A 17 13.52 -2.80 1.39
N ASP A 18 12.47 -3.38 0.79
CA ASP A 18 12.10 -3.05 -0.59
C ASP A 18 11.64 -1.59 -0.73
N LEU A 19 10.83 -1.13 0.23
CA LEU A 19 10.37 0.25 0.29
C LEU A 19 11.54 1.23 0.42
N LEU A 20 12.56 0.92 1.23
CA LEU A 20 13.77 1.74 1.35
C LEU A 20 14.38 2.05 -0.02
N TYR A 21 14.59 1.04 -0.87
CA TYR A 21 15.16 1.25 -2.20
C TYR A 21 14.28 2.13 -3.11
N LYS A 22 12.95 2.00 -3.02
CA LYS A 22 12.01 2.86 -3.73
C LYS A 22 12.11 4.31 -3.25
N LEU A 23 12.14 4.54 -1.93
CA LEU A 23 12.22 5.87 -1.33
C LEU A 23 13.55 6.56 -1.66
N MET A 24 14.66 5.81 -1.75
CA MET A 24 15.96 6.35 -2.16
C MET A 24 15.96 6.96 -3.57
N ARG A 25 15.01 6.55 -4.44
CA ARG A 25 14.82 7.11 -5.79
C ARG A 25 13.81 8.25 -5.85
N SER A 26 13.06 8.47 -4.78
CA SER A 26 12.02 9.51 -4.75
C SER A 26 12.64 10.90 -4.89
N GLU A 27 12.00 11.77 -5.67
CA GLU A 27 12.43 13.16 -5.84
C GLU A 27 12.03 14.06 -4.66
N VAL A 28 11.03 13.62 -3.86
CA VAL A 28 10.43 14.41 -2.79
C VAL A 28 10.56 13.78 -1.40
N LEU A 29 10.93 12.50 -1.30
CA LEU A 29 11.14 11.80 -0.02
C LEU A 29 12.61 11.50 0.23
N GLU A 30 13.02 11.55 1.50
CA GLU A 30 14.37 11.23 1.96
C GLU A 30 14.29 10.25 3.15
N PRO A 31 14.54 8.95 2.95
CA PRO A 31 14.54 8.00 4.06
C PRO A 31 15.80 8.19 4.92
N VAL A 32 15.61 8.52 6.20
CA VAL A 32 16.70 8.85 7.14
C VAL A 32 16.85 7.84 8.27
N TRP A 33 15.81 7.06 8.54
CA TRP A 33 15.77 6.08 9.63
C TRP A 33 15.20 4.74 9.19
N MET A 34 15.84 3.66 9.64
CA MET A 34 15.27 2.31 9.66
C MET A 34 15.17 1.80 11.10
N VAL A 35 13.98 1.39 11.51
CA VAL A 35 13.63 1.03 12.89
C VAL A 35 13.24 -0.45 12.94
N GLY A 36 13.91 -1.23 13.79
CA GLY A 36 13.64 -2.63 14.03
C GLY A 36 13.59 -2.99 15.51
N ILE A 37 13.41 -4.28 15.79
CA ILE A 37 13.40 -4.86 17.16
C ILE A 37 14.44 -5.98 17.35
N ASP A 38 15.20 -6.28 16.30
CA ASP A 38 16.22 -7.32 16.27
C ASP A 38 17.50 -6.73 15.68
N ALA A 39 18.52 -6.60 16.53
CA ALA A 39 19.81 -6.04 16.16
C ALA A 39 20.55 -6.85 15.08
N THR A 40 20.16 -8.10 14.86
CA THR A 40 20.73 -9.00 13.83
C THR A 40 20.01 -8.92 12.48
N SER A 41 18.98 -8.10 12.36
CA SER A 41 18.20 -7.96 11.11
C SER A 41 19.06 -7.51 9.92
N GLU A 42 19.00 -8.27 8.82
CA GLU A 42 19.66 -7.90 7.54
C GLU A 42 19.20 -6.52 7.05
N GLY A 43 17.91 -6.19 7.19
CA GLY A 43 17.38 -4.90 6.76
C GLY A 43 17.96 -3.72 7.54
N LEU A 44 18.30 -3.90 8.83
CA LEU A 44 19.02 -2.87 9.60
C LEU A 44 20.47 -2.74 9.14
N ALA A 45 21.16 -3.85 8.92
CA ALA A 45 22.55 -3.83 8.42
C ALA A 45 22.64 -3.10 7.07
N ARG A 46 21.75 -3.45 6.15
CA ARG A 46 21.65 -2.83 4.81
C ARG A 46 21.30 -1.34 4.87
N ALA A 47 20.36 -0.94 5.72
CA ALA A 47 20.03 0.47 5.92
C ALA A 47 21.24 1.27 6.41
N ARG A 48 22.04 0.71 7.33
CA ARG A 48 23.28 1.34 7.82
C ARG A 48 24.34 1.49 6.73
N GLU A 49 24.51 0.47 5.88
CA GLU A 49 25.42 0.52 4.73
C GLU A 49 25.02 1.63 3.73
N LEU A 50 23.72 1.87 3.60
CA LEU A 50 23.15 2.96 2.79
C LEU A 50 23.17 4.33 3.48
N GLY A 51 23.72 4.43 4.69
CA GLY A 51 23.91 5.68 5.42
C GLY A 51 22.74 6.12 6.30
N LEU A 52 21.71 5.28 6.48
CA LEU A 52 20.59 5.60 7.36
C LEU A 52 20.97 5.40 8.83
N LYS A 53 20.33 6.17 9.71
CA LYS A 53 20.33 5.89 11.14
C LYS A 53 19.48 4.64 11.41
N THR A 54 19.93 3.81 12.35
CA THR A 54 19.27 2.54 12.66
C THR A 54 19.09 2.37 14.16
N THR A 55 18.00 1.75 14.57
CA THR A 55 17.78 1.31 15.95
C THR A 55 17.13 -0.07 15.97
N ALA A 56 17.46 -0.85 17.00
CA ALA A 56 16.82 -2.13 17.33
C ALA A 56 15.91 -2.02 18.57
N ASP A 57 15.68 -0.82 19.09
CA ASP A 57 14.85 -0.57 20.28
C ASP A 57 13.38 -0.24 19.92
N GLY A 58 12.96 -0.60 18.71
CA GLY A 58 11.66 -0.27 18.17
C GLY A 58 11.43 1.24 18.02
N VAL A 59 10.16 1.64 17.92
CA VAL A 59 9.79 3.06 17.79
C VAL A 59 10.27 3.90 18.97
N ASP A 60 10.42 3.31 20.16
CA ASP A 60 10.92 4.03 21.34
C ASP A 60 12.36 4.51 21.16
N GLY A 61 13.20 3.77 20.41
CA GLY A 61 14.53 4.23 20.01
C GLY A 61 14.51 5.39 19.01
N LEU A 62 13.42 5.57 18.26
CA LEU A 62 13.26 6.67 17.30
C LEU A 62 12.76 7.96 17.96
N LEU A 63 11.87 7.88 18.96
CA LEU A 63 11.16 9.04 19.52
C LEU A 63 12.04 10.23 19.90
N PRO A 64 13.21 10.06 20.57
CA PRO A 64 14.06 11.18 20.95
C PRO A 64 14.62 11.96 19.75
N HIS A 65 14.60 11.37 18.56
CA HIS A 65 15.22 11.93 17.36
C HIS A 65 14.22 12.51 16.36
N VAL A 66 12.92 12.21 16.49
CA VAL A 66 11.89 12.61 15.51
C VAL A 66 11.92 14.10 15.19
N LEU A 67 11.90 14.96 16.20
CA LEU A 67 11.88 16.41 16.01
C LEU A 67 13.24 16.94 15.55
N ALA A 68 14.34 16.45 16.14
CA ALA A 68 15.69 16.89 15.82
C ALA A 68 16.12 16.53 14.39
N ASP A 69 15.65 15.38 13.90
CA ASP A 69 15.90 14.91 12.54
C ASP A 69 14.80 15.34 11.56
N GLU A 70 13.82 16.14 12.00
CA GLU A 70 12.73 16.69 11.18
C GLU A 70 11.92 15.61 10.41
N ILE A 71 11.67 14.46 11.05
CA ILE A 71 10.87 13.40 10.44
C ILE A 71 9.41 13.85 10.36
N GLN A 72 8.82 13.78 9.16
CA GLN A 72 7.42 14.18 8.94
C GLN A 72 6.53 13.02 8.49
N ILE A 73 7.09 11.97 7.89
CA ILE A 73 6.35 10.79 7.43
C ILE A 73 7.02 9.53 7.98
N ALA A 74 6.22 8.57 8.44
CA ALA A 74 6.71 7.24 8.83
C ALA A 74 5.90 6.13 8.16
N PHE A 75 6.60 5.10 7.70
CA PHE A 75 6.02 3.91 7.09
C PHE A 75 6.07 2.76 8.08
N ASP A 76 4.94 2.13 8.36
CA ASP A 76 4.88 0.98 9.25
C ASP A 76 4.65 -0.31 8.47
N ALA A 77 5.70 -1.14 8.41
CA ALA A 77 5.74 -2.45 7.79
C ALA A 77 5.94 -3.56 8.84
N THR A 78 5.44 -3.36 10.07
CA THR A 78 5.56 -4.34 11.16
C THR A 78 4.40 -5.34 11.19
N SER A 79 3.40 -5.10 12.04
CA SER A 79 2.21 -5.94 12.22
C SER A 79 1.04 -5.12 12.73
N ALA A 80 -0.18 -5.61 12.49
CA ALA A 80 -1.39 -4.89 12.89
C ALA A 80 -1.47 -4.59 14.39
N TYR A 81 -0.95 -5.50 15.23
CA TYR A 81 -1.02 -5.40 16.69
C TYR A 81 -0.16 -4.27 17.25
N VAL A 82 0.95 -3.92 16.59
CA VAL A 82 1.91 -2.91 17.06
C VAL A 82 1.63 -1.54 16.43
N HIS A 83 1.06 -1.53 15.23
CA HIS A 83 0.84 -0.31 14.47
C HIS A 83 0.07 0.78 15.24
N ALA A 84 -0.98 0.43 15.98
CA ALA A 84 -1.76 1.40 16.74
C ALA A 84 -0.93 2.13 17.81
N GLN A 85 0.01 1.43 18.47
CA GLN A 85 0.91 2.05 19.43
C GLN A 85 1.96 2.93 18.74
N ASN A 86 2.53 2.45 17.63
CA ASN A 86 3.50 3.21 16.83
C ASN A 86 2.88 4.51 16.32
N SER A 87 1.70 4.41 15.69
CA SER A 87 0.99 5.56 15.15
C SER A 87 0.63 6.56 16.23
N ARG A 88 0.11 6.14 17.38
CA ARG A 88 -0.17 7.07 18.49
C ARG A 88 1.07 7.85 18.93
N LYS A 89 2.22 7.19 19.10
CA LYS A 89 3.47 7.83 19.53
C LYS A 89 3.98 8.85 18.51
N LEU A 90 3.93 8.51 17.23
CA LEU A 90 4.44 9.34 16.14
C LEU A 90 3.47 10.47 15.73
N ASN A 91 2.16 10.21 15.69
CA ASN A 91 1.14 11.23 15.44
C ASN A 91 1.18 12.33 16.52
N ALA A 92 1.48 11.98 17.78
CA ALA A 92 1.65 12.95 18.86
C ALA A 92 2.84 13.91 18.65
N LEU A 93 3.75 13.59 17.73
CA LEU A 93 4.88 14.42 17.30
C LEU A 93 4.64 15.07 15.93
N GLY A 94 3.44 14.94 15.36
CA GLY A 94 3.09 15.51 14.05
C GLY A 94 3.59 14.68 12.86
N VAL A 95 3.94 13.42 13.05
CA VAL A 95 4.38 12.51 11.98
C VAL A 95 3.17 11.83 11.34
N LEU A 96 3.04 11.95 10.03
CA LEU A 96 2.04 11.23 9.24
C LEU A 96 2.41 9.76 9.12
N MET A 97 1.46 8.88 9.39
CA MET A 97 1.66 7.43 9.29
C MET A 97 1.11 6.87 7.98
N ILE A 98 1.96 6.13 7.26
CA ILE A 98 1.58 5.26 6.15
C ILE A 98 1.61 3.82 6.67
N ASP A 99 0.44 3.23 6.85
CA ASP A 99 0.25 1.89 7.41
C ASP A 99 0.22 0.82 6.30
N LEU A 100 1.27 0.01 6.21
CA LEU A 100 1.35 -1.13 5.29
C LEU A 100 0.85 -2.43 5.95
N THR A 101 0.38 -2.36 7.20
CA THR A 101 -0.17 -3.49 7.95
C THR A 101 -1.69 -3.58 7.76
N PRO A 102 -2.33 -4.69 8.17
CA PRO A 102 -3.78 -4.79 8.12
C PRO A 102 -4.49 -4.13 9.34
N ALA A 103 -3.82 -3.27 10.13
CA ALA A 103 -4.42 -2.62 11.31
C ALA A 103 -5.64 -1.77 10.96
N ALA A 104 -5.57 -1.03 9.85
CA ALA A 104 -6.69 -0.27 9.29
C ALA A 104 -7.35 0.70 10.29
N ILE A 105 -6.53 1.39 11.11
CA ILE A 105 -7.01 2.42 12.05
C ILE A 105 -7.23 3.78 11.37
N GLY A 106 -6.53 4.03 10.27
CA GLY A 106 -6.79 5.14 9.34
C GLY A 106 -7.66 4.70 8.15
N PRO A 107 -8.18 5.66 7.36
CA PRO A 107 -8.91 5.36 6.14
C PRO A 107 -8.06 4.58 5.13
N TYR A 108 -8.73 3.72 4.37
CA TYR A 108 -8.12 3.01 3.24
C TYR A 108 -7.68 3.98 2.16
N CYS A 109 -6.46 3.82 1.67
CA CYS A 109 -5.89 4.60 0.59
C CYS A 109 -5.49 3.70 -0.58
N VAL A 110 -6.04 3.99 -1.76
CA VAL A 110 -5.62 3.41 -3.04
C VAL A 110 -5.29 4.60 -3.95
N PRO A 111 -4.01 4.84 -4.30
CA PRO A 111 -3.56 6.12 -4.86
C PRO A 111 -4.39 6.66 -6.03
N PRO A 112 -4.69 5.89 -7.09
CA PRO A 112 -5.43 6.42 -8.23
C PRO A 112 -6.94 6.60 -7.97
N VAL A 113 -7.46 6.13 -6.84
CA VAL A 113 -8.91 6.14 -6.55
C VAL A 113 -9.29 7.26 -5.60
N ASN A 114 -8.66 7.33 -4.42
CA ASN A 114 -9.19 8.18 -3.33
C ASN A 114 -8.14 9.04 -2.60
N LEU A 115 -6.87 9.02 -2.99
CA LEU A 115 -5.81 9.75 -2.30
C LEU A 115 -6.05 11.28 -2.26
N LYS A 116 -6.54 11.87 -3.36
CA LYS A 116 -6.92 13.30 -3.38
C LYS A 116 -7.97 13.64 -2.33
N ALA A 117 -8.95 12.75 -2.11
CA ALA A 117 -9.95 12.94 -1.08
C ALA A 117 -9.34 12.84 0.33
N GLN A 118 -8.38 11.93 0.54
CA GLN A 118 -7.70 11.79 1.84
C GLN A 118 -6.84 13.02 2.19
N LEU A 119 -6.16 13.62 1.21
CA LEU A 119 -5.36 14.84 1.41
C LEU A 119 -6.20 15.99 2.00
N GLY A 120 -7.44 16.15 1.54
CA GLY A 120 -8.35 17.19 2.03
C GLY A 120 -8.91 16.96 3.44
N LEU A 121 -8.71 15.77 4.03
CA LEU A 121 -9.24 15.42 5.35
C LEU A 121 -8.25 15.67 6.50
N GLY A 122 -7.01 16.05 6.20
CA GLY A 122 -5.98 16.28 7.23
C GLY A 122 -5.67 15.04 8.07
N VAL A 123 -5.77 13.85 7.47
CA VAL A 123 -5.56 12.58 8.16
C VAL A 123 -4.09 12.41 8.55
N MET A 124 -3.84 11.93 9.77
CA MET A 124 -2.49 11.64 10.29
C MET A 124 -2.12 10.15 10.19
N ASN A 125 -3.00 9.33 9.63
CA ASN A 125 -2.78 7.92 9.39
C ASN A 125 -3.60 7.49 8.15
N VAL A 126 -2.98 6.82 7.20
CA VAL A 126 -3.66 6.16 6.07
C VAL A 126 -3.25 4.71 5.98
N ASN A 127 -4.19 3.84 5.64
CA ASN A 127 -3.96 2.41 5.53
C ASN A 127 -3.89 1.96 4.07
N MET A 128 -2.85 1.20 3.73
CA MET A 128 -2.58 0.72 2.37
C MET A 128 -3.36 -0.55 2.00
N VAL A 129 -4.39 -0.91 2.77
CA VAL A 129 -5.26 -2.06 2.54
C VAL A 129 -4.43 -3.37 2.58
N THR A 130 -4.25 -3.99 1.41
CA THR A 130 -3.54 -5.26 1.21
C THR A 130 -2.95 -5.24 -0.19
N CYS A 131 -2.01 -6.15 -0.47
CA CYS A 131 -1.41 -6.25 -1.80
C CYS A 131 -2.45 -6.58 -2.88
N GLY A 132 -3.36 -7.53 -2.60
CA GLY A 132 -4.49 -7.82 -3.48
C GLY A 132 -5.42 -6.61 -3.63
N GLY A 133 -5.65 -5.85 -2.57
CA GLY A 133 -6.42 -4.60 -2.62
C GLY A 133 -5.81 -3.57 -3.56
N GLN A 134 -4.52 -3.27 -3.42
CA GLN A 134 -3.81 -2.33 -4.30
C GLN A 134 -3.79 -2.80 -5.75
N ALA A 135 -3.75 -4.10 -5.99
CA ALA A 135 -3.77 -4.70 -7.33
C ALA A 135 -5.17 -4.77 -7.98
N THR A 136 -6.26 -4.67 -7.21
CA THR A 136 -7.60 -5.00 -7.76
C THR A 136 -8.65 -3.94 -7.53
N ILE A 137 -8.59 -3.19 -6.43
CA ILE A 137 -9.53 -2.09 -6.14
C ILE A 137 -9.51 -1.01 -7.23
N PRO A 138 -8.37 -0.62 -7.84
CA PRO A 138 -8.38 0.29 -8.98
C PRO A 138 -9.33 -0.17 -10.09
N LEU A 139 -9.33 -1.47 -10.41
CA LEU A 139 -10.16 -2.04 -11.47
C LEU A 139 -11.65 -2.06 -11.09
N VAL A 140 -11.97 -2.38 -9.83
CA VAL A 140 -13.36 -2.29 -9.33
C VAL A 140 -13.86 -0.85 -9.39
N ALA A 141 -13.01 0.12 -9.00
CA ALA A 141 -13.33 1.54 -9.08
C ALA A 141 -13.51 2.01 -10.53
N ALA A 142 -12.71 1.51 -11.47
CA ALA A 142 -12.85 1.81 -12.89
C ALA A 142 -14.23 1.39 -13.41
N VAL A 143 -14.66 0.15 -13.14
CA VAL A 143 -16.00 -0.32 -13.52
C VAL A 143 -17.10 0.48 -12.82
N SER A 144 -16.95 0.70 -11.51
CA SER A 144 -17.93 1.42 -10.69
C SER A 144 -18.07 2.91 -11.05
N SER A 145 -17.04 3.49 -11.67
CA SER A 145 -17.08 4.87 -12.18
C SER A 145 -17.97 5.03 -13.41
N VAL A 146 -18.21 3.95 -14.16
CA VAL A 146 -19.08 3.93 -15.34
C VAL A 146 -20.49 3.53 -14.96
N GLN A 147 -20.65 2.49 -14.14
CA GLN A 147 -21.96 1.92 -13.80
C GLN A 147 -22.01 1.33 -12.39
N PRO A 148 -23.17 1.27 -11.72
CA PRO A 148 -23.30 0.62 -10.42
C PRO A 148 -22.89 -0.87 -10.45
N VAL A 149 -22.08 -1.28 -9.48
CA VAL A 149 -21.62 -2.66 -9.31
C VAL A 149 -22.31 -3.29 -8.08
N GLU A 150 -23.14 -4.31 -8.30
CA GLU A 150 -23.86 -5.01 -7.23
C GLU A 150 -22.93 -5.90 -6.40
N TYR A 151 -21.94 -6.50 -7.05
CA TYR A 151 -20.99 -7.40 -6.42
C TYR A 151 -19.64 -7.35 -7.12
N ALA A 152 -18.57 -7.31 -6.35
CA ALA A 152 -17.22 -7.47 -6.87
C ALA A 152 -16.45 -8.53 -6.07
N GLU A 153 -15.76 -9.40 -6.79
CA GLU A 153 -14.91 -10.44 -6.24
C GLU A 153 -13.51 -10.34 -6.82
N ILE A 154 -12.52 -10.46 -5.94
CA ILE A 154 -11.11 -10.46 -6.32
C ILE A 154 -10.45 -11.76 -5.89
N ILE A 155 -9.54 -12.26 -6.72
CA ILE A 155 -8.75 -13.46 -6.45
C ILE A 155 -7.28 -13.11 -6.66
N ALA A 156 -6.54 -12.99 -5.56
CA ALA A 156 -5.11 -12.73 -5.57
C ALA A 156 -4.35 -14.06 -5.46
N THR A 157 -3.49 -14.36 -6.42
CA THR A 157 -2.64 -15.56 -6.42
C THR A 157 -1.17 -15.14 -6.34
N ALA A 158 -0.48 -15.58 -5.30
CA ALA A 158 0.92 -15.22 -5.05
C ALA A 158 1.80 -16.46 -4.83
N ALA A 159 3.09 -16.31 -5.14
CA ALA A 159 4.10 -17.33 -4.87
C ALA A 159 4.26 -17.56 -3.35
N SER A 160 4.36 -18.82 -2.94
CA SER A 160 4.58 -19.18 -1.53
C SER A 160 5.80 -18.48 -0.92
N LYS A 161 6.86 -18.31 -1.72
CA LYS A 161 8.11 -17.65 -1.33
C LYS A 161 7.96 -16.13 -1.10
N SER A 162 6.96 -15.47 -1.71
CA SER A 162 6.70 -14.05 -1.48
C SER A 162 5.70 -13.78 -0.35
N VAL A 163 5.15 -14.82 0.28
CA VAL A 163 4.19 -14.72 1.38
C VAL A 163 4.86 -15.12 2.70
N GLY A 164 5.30 -14.10 3.45
CA GLY A 164 5.99 -14.28 4.73
C GLY A 164 5.07 -14.73 5.88
N PRO A 165 5.64 -15.06 7.05
CA PRO A 165 4.90 -15.54 8.22
C PRO A 165 3.80 -14.58 8.71
N GLY A 166 4.04 -13.26 8.60
CA GLY A 166 3.07 -12.23 8.97
C GLY A 166 1.77 -12.36 8.18
N THR A 167 1.84 -12.43 6.85
CA THR A 167 0.67 -12.62 6.00
C THR A 167 -0.03 -13.96 6.26
N ARG A 168 0.74 -15.04 6.47
CA ARG A 168 0.18 -16.38 6.75
C ARG A 168 -0.63 -16.43 8.04
N LYS A 169 -0.19 -15.71 9.08
CA LYS A 169 -0.90 -15.61 10.36
C LYS A 169 -2.12 -14.71 10.31
N ASN A 170 -2.25 -13.85 9.29
CA ASN A 170 -3.32 -12.85 9.17
C ASN A 170 -4.12 -13.00 7.86
N ILE A 171 -4.33 -14.25 7.40
CA ILE A 171 -5.00 -14.52 6.12
C ILE A 171 -6.50 -14.16 6.16
N ASP A 172 -7.13 -14.30 7.33
CA ASP A 172 -8.52 -13.88 7.56
C ASP A 172 -8.65 -12.36 7.45
N GLU A 173 -7.72 -11.62 8.07
CA GLU A 173 -7.67 -10.17 7.99
C GLU A 173 -7.48 -9.71 6.55
N PHE A 174 -6.62 -10.39 5.78
CA PHE A 174 -6.47 -10.10 4.35
C PHE A 174 -7.83 -10.16 3.64
N THR A 175 -8.59 -11.25 3.79
CA THR A 175 -9.87 -11.42 3.09
C THR A 175 -10.91 -10.38 3.55
N ARG A 176 -11.03 -10.14 4.86
CA ARG A 176 -12.01 -9.21 5.43
C ARG A 176 -11.69 -7.76 5.08
N THR A 177 -10.44 -7.33 5.23
CA THR A 177 -10.01 -5.96 4.93
C THR A 177 -10.11 -5.68 3.44
N THR A 178 -9.66 -6.61 2.59
CA THR A 178 -9.76 -6.42 1.14
C THR A 178 -11.21 -6.37 0.67
N SER A 179 -12.08 -7.26 1.18
CA SER A 179 -13.52 -7.24 0.83
C SER A 179 -14.19 -5.91 1.20
N ARG A 180 -13.91 -5.38 2.40
CA ARG A 180 -14.41 -4.07 2.84
C ARG A 180 -13.88 -2.91 1.99
N ALA A 181 -12.63 -2.99 1.54
CA ALA A 181 -12.04 -1.94 0.71
C ALA A 181 -12.55 -2.00 -0.74
N VAL A 182 -12.85 -3.21 -1.27
CA VAL A 182 -13.59 -3.39 -2.53
C VAL A 182 -14.95 -2.68 -2.47
N GLU A 183 -15.63 -2.70 -1.32
CA GLU A 183 -16.88 -1.96 -1.12
C GLU A 183 -16.64 -0.45 -0.99
N LYS A 184 -15.87 -0.05 0.03
CA LYS A 184 -15.75 1.36 0.44
C LYS A 184 -14.93 2.22 -0.52
N VAL A 185 -13.93 1.62 -1.18
CA VAL A 185 -13.01 2.32 -2.08
C VAL A 185 -13.29 1.93 -3.53
N GLY A 186 -13.53 0.64 -3.79
CA GLY A 186 -13.87 0.16 -5.12
C GLY A 186 -15.26 0.57 -5.59
N GLY A 187 -16.20 0.85 -4.68
CA GLY A 187 -17.56 1.31 -5.02
C GLY A 187 -18.57 0.19 -5.28
N ALA A 188 -18.19 -1.08 -5.09
CA ALA A 188 -19.12 -2.19 -5.17
C ALA A 188 -20.07 -2.22 -3.96
N LYS A 189 -21.34 -2.60 -4.16
CA LYS A 189 -22.28 -2.75 -3.03
C LYS A 189 -21.89 -3.89 -2.08
N LYS A 190 -21.27 -4.94 -2.60
CA LYS A 190 -20.77 -6.08 -1.84
C LYS A 190 -19.44 -6.57 -2.38
N GLY A 191 -18.48 -6.80 -1.50
CA GLY A 191 -17.13 -7.23 -1.84
C GLY A 191 -16.83 -8.65 -1.38
N LYS A 192 -15.97 -9.34 -2.13
CA LYS A 192 -15.32 -10.58 -1.69
C LYS A 192 -13.86 -10.59 -2.13
N ALA A 193 -13.00 -11.13 -1.28
CA ALA A 193 -11.60 -11.35 -1.60
C ALA A 193 -11.18 -12.78 -1.28
N ILE A 194 -10.43 -13.39 -2.20
CA ILE A 194 -9.79 -14.69 -2.07
C ILE A 194 -8.29 -14.50 -2.24
N ILE A 195 -7.50 -15.23 -1.46
CA ILE A 195 -6.05 -15.33 -1.63
C ILE A 195 -5.66 -16.79 -1.82
N ILE A 196 -4.86 -17.06 -2.84
CA ILE A 196 -4.30 -18.37 -3.16
C ILE A 196 -2.78 -18.29 -3.06
N ILE A 197 -2.20 -19.20 -2.29
CA ILE A 197 -0.75 -19.30 -2.11
C ILE A 197 -0.28 -20.54 -2.88
N ASN A 198 0.53 -20.34 -3.92
CA ASN A 198 0.95 -21.42 -4.82
C ASN A 198 2.47 -21.68 -4.69
N PRO A 199 2.92 -22.93 -4.43
CA PRO A 199 4.34 -23.27 -4.24
C PRO A 199 5.08 -23.71 -5.51
N ALA A 200 4.54 -23.45 -6.71
CA ALA A 200 5.15 -23.85 -7.98
C ALA A 200 6.59 -23.31 -8.15
N GLU A 201 7.40 -24.06 -8.91
CA GLU A 201 8.76 -23.69 -9.31
C GLU A 201 8.87 -23.75 -10.86
N PRO A 202 9.37 -22.70 -11.54
CA PRO A 202 9.81 -21.42 -10.96
C PRO A 202 8.65 -20.65 -10.29
N PRO A 203 8.93 -19.79 -9.28
CA PRO A 203 7.88 -19.07 -8.57
C PRO A 203 7.04 -18.22 -9.52
N LEU A 204 5.73 -18.35 -9.42
CA LEU A 204 4.80 -17.60 -10.25
C LEU A 204 4.88 -16.09 -9.99
N ILE A 205 4.74 -15.31 -11.06
CA ILE A 205 4.43 -13.89 -10.97
C ILE A 205 3.01 -13.76 -10.38
N MET A 206 2.80 -12.74 -9.53
CA MET A 206 1.48 -12.47 -8.97
C MET A 206 0.43 -12.34 -10.08
N ARG A 207 -0.71 -12.99 -9.85
CA ARG A 207 -1.89 -12.91 -10.70
C ARG A 207 -3.07 -12.42 -9.89
N ASP A 208 -3.85 -11.52 -10.47
CA ASP A 208 -5.09 -11.07 -9.87
C ASP A 208 -6.22 -11.20 -10.88
N THR A 209 -7.33 -11.78 -10.45
CA THR A 209 -8.57 -11.81 -11.23
C THR A 209 -9.61 -10.96 -10.53
N VAL A 210 -10.29 -10.11 -11.29
CA VAL A 210 -11.37 -9.26 -10.79
C VAL A 210 -12.64 -9.58 -11.55
N HIS A 211 -13.70 -9.91 -10.81
CA HIS A 211 -15.05 -10.05 -11.33
C HIS A 211 -15.91 -8.93 -10.78
N CYS A 212 -16.54 -8.15 -11.66
CA CYS A 212 -17.56 -7.17 -11.29
C CYS A 212 -18.90 -7.59 -11.90
N LEU A 213 -19.96 -7.59 -11.10
CA LEU A 213 -21.34 -7.80 -11.54
C LEU A 213 -22.04 -6.43 -11.60
N THR A 214 -22.29 -5.92 -12.79
CA THR A 214 -22.99 -4.65 -13.00
C THR A 214 -24.50 -4.80 -12.72
N ALA A 215 -25.13 -3.73 -12.26
CA ALA A 215 -26.56 -3.72 -11.96
C ALA A 215 -27.44 -3.84 -13.22
N SER A 216 -26.93 -3.39 -14.37
CA SER A 216 -27.56 -3.43 -15.68
C SER A 216 -26.60 -4.02 -16.72
N GLU A 217 -27.06 -4.14 -17.97
CA GLU A 217 -26.20 -4.55 -19.09
C GLU A 217 -24.93 -3.66 -19.15
N PRO A 218 -23.72 -4.25 -19.26
CA PRO A 218 -22.47 -3.50 -19.25
C PRO A 218 -22.33 -2.60 -20.48
N ASP A 219 -22.00 -1.32 -20.26
CA ASP A 219 -21.49 -0.45 -21.32
C ASP A 219 -20.04 -0.85 -21.62
N GLN A 220 -19.89 -1.86 -22.48
CA GLN A 220 -18.60 -2.50 -22.72
C GLN A 220 -17.52 -1.52 -23.21
N PRO A 221 -17.80 -0.62 -24.18
CA PRO A 221 -16.80 0.37 -24.61
C PRO A 221 -16.38 1.32 -23.49
N ALA A 222 -17.33 1.86 -22.71
CA ALA A 222 -17.00 2.80 -21.64
C ALA A 222 -16.23 2.12 -20.50
N ILE A 223 -16.63 0.90 -20.11
CA ILE A 223 -15.95 0.11 -19.08
C ILE A 223 -14.52 -0.25 -19.52
N THR A 224 -14.34 -0.66 -20.77
CA THR A 224 -13.02 -1.00 -21.31
C THR A 224 -12.08 0.21 -21.25
N ALA A 225 -12.55 1.37 -21.73
CA ALA A 225 -11.78 2.61 -21.69
C ALA A 225 -11.41 3.03 -20.26
N ALA A 226 -12.36 2.90 -19.30
CA ALA A 226 -12.09 3.22 -17.90
C ALA A 226 -11.04 2.29 -17.27
N ILE A 227 -11.09 0.99 -17.59
CA ILE A 227 -10.10 0.00 -17.12
C ILE A 227 -8.71 0.31 -17.68
N GLU A 228 -8.61 0.57 -18.99
CA GLU A 228 -7.34 0.91 -19.64
C GLU A 228 -6.72 2.17 -19.04
N ALA A 229 -7.50 3.23 -18.89
CA ALA A 229 -7.04 4.47 -18.26
C ALA A 229 -6.58 4.25 -16.81
N MET A 230 -7.27 3.40 -16.06
CA MET A 230 -6.89 3.07 -14.69
C MET A 230 -5.57 2.26 -14.63
N ILE A 231 -5.39 1.30 -15.54
CA ILE A 231 -4.14 0.52 -15.65
C ILE A 231 -2.97 1.47 -15.91
N GLU A 232 -3.11 2.45 -16.81
CA GLU A 232 -2.09 3.45 -17.06
C GLU A 232 -1.75 4.28 -15.81
N GLN A 233 -2.74 4.61 -14.97
CA GLN A 233 -2.48 5.31 -13.71
C GLN A 233 -1.67 4.45 -12.74
N VAL A 234 -1.99 3.17 -12.60
CA VAL A 234 -1.26 2.23 -11.72
C VAL A 234 0.16 2.01 -12.25
N GLN A 235 0.34 1.93 -13.57
CA GLN A 235 1.64 1.73 -14.21
C GLN A 235 2.65 2.86 -13.96
N ARG A 236 2.18 4.06 -13.58
CA ARG A 236 3.07 5.17 -13.19
C ARG A 236 3.93 4.85 -11.96
N TYR A 237 3.45 3.97 -11.08
CA TYR A 237 4.21 3.54 -9.90
C TYR A 237 4.49 2.03 -9.87
N VAL A 238 3.80 1.21 -10.66
CA VAL A 238 4.10 -0.23 -10.86
C VAL A 238 4.19 -0.57 -12.35
N PRO A 239 5.35 -0.38 -13.01
CA PRO A 239 5.49 -0.59 -14.45
C PRO A 239 5.12 -2.01 -14.93
N GLY A 240 5.29 -3.02 -14.08
CA GLY A 240 4.95 -4.42 -14.38
C GLY A 240 3.49 -4.79 -14.16
N TYR A 241 2.60 -3.83 -13.89
CA TYR A 241 1.16 -4.05 -13.74
C TYR A 241 0.49 -4.18 -15.13
N LYS A 242 0.12 -5.39 -15.52
CA LYS A 242 -0.22 -5.72 -16.92
C LYS A 242 -1.52 -6.51 -17.04
N LEU A 243 -2.35 -6.11 -18.01
CA LEU A 243 -3.53 -6.87 -18.43
C LEU A 243 -3.09 -8.09 -19.23
N VAL A 244 -3.43 -9.27 -18.74
CA VAL A 244 -3.16 -10.56 -19.39
C VAL A 244 -4.31 -10.96 -20.30
N ASN A 245 -5.54 -10.70 -19.87
CA ASN A 245 -6.74 -10.99 -20.62
C ASN A 245 -7.91 -10.10 -20.16
N GLY A 246 -8.86 -9.88 -21.06
CA GLY A 246 -10.08 -9.12 -20.81
C GLY A 246 -9.99 -7.62 -21.15
N PRO A 247 -10.99 -6.82 -20.72
CA PRO A 247 -12.18 -7.25 -20.00
C PRO A 247 -13.03 -8.24 -20.81
N VAL A 248 -13.45 -9.34 -20.16
CA VAL A 248 -14.37 -10.33 -20.75
C VAL A 248 -15.76 -10.08 -20.21
N PHE A 249 -16.74 -9.91 -21.09
CA PHE A 249 -18.14 -9.66 -20.75
C PHE A 249 -18.97 -10.94 -20.94
N ASP A 250 -19.70 -11.33 -19.90
CA ASP A 250 -20.59 -12.49 -19.90
C ASP A 250 -21.88 -12.14 -19.13
N GLY A 251 -22.92 -11.78 -19.87
CA GLY A 251 -24.09 -11.09 -19.29
C GLY A 251 -23.66 -9.81 -18.59
N ASN A 252 -24.03 -9.66 -17.32
CA ASN A 252 -23.65 -8.52 -16.49
C ASN A 252 -22.28 -8.67 -15.79
N ARG A 253 -21.56 -9.76 -16.05
CA ARG A 253 -20.25 -10.00 -15.42
C ARG A 253 -19.13 -9.46 -16.30
N VAL A 254 -18.29 -8.61 -15.73
CA VAL A 254 -17.02 -8.14 -16.29
C VAL A 254 -15.88 -8.87 -15.60
N SER A 255 -15.01 -9.54 -16.36
CA SER A 255 -13.85 -10.27 -15.82
C SER A 255 -12.53 -9.71 -16.35
N ILE A 256 -11.60 -9.40 -15.45
CA ILE A 256 -10.32 -8.74 -15.74
C ILE A 256 -9.20 -9.61 -15.16
N PHE A 257 -8.16 -9.88 -15.94
CA PHE A 257 -7.07 -10.77 -15.55
C PHE A 257 -5.74 -10.04 -15.62
N MET A 258 -5.11 -9.82 -14.46
CA MET A 258 -3.87 -9.08 -14.31
C MET A 258 -2.70 -9.99 -13.96
N GLU A 259 -1.52 -9.54 -14.38
CA GLU A 259 -0.22 -9.98 -13.88
C GLU A 259 0.47 -8.76 -13.27
N VAL A 260 1.16 -8.96 -12.14
CA VAL A 260 1.93 -7.91 -11.48
C VAL A 260 3.37 -8.38 -11.33
N GLU A 261 4.24 -7.89 -12.22
CA GLU A 261 5.69 -8.09 -12.12
C GLU A 261 6.31 -6.99 -11.26
N GLY A 262 7.07 -7.37 -10.23
CA GLY A 262 7.81 -6.41 -9.40
C GLY A 262 9.05 -5.86 -10.11
N LEU A 263 9.52 -4.69 -9.68
CA LEU A 263 10.65 -4.03 -10.35
C LEU A 263 11.99 -4.75 -10.16
N GLY A 264 12.12 -5.52 -9.08
CA GLY A 264 13.36 -6.23 -8.76
C GLY A 264 14.33 -5.42 -7.90
N ASP A 265 13.83 -4.49 -7.08
CA ASP A 265 14.65 -3.58 -6.26
C ASP A 265 15.45 -4.30 -5.17
N TYR A 266 14.73 -4.98 -4.28
CA TYR A 266 15.27 -5.90 -3.29
C TYR A 266 14.70 -7.30 -3.48
N LEU A 267 13.40 -7.35 -3.79
CA LEU A 267 12.66 -8.59 -3.95
C LEU A 267 12.79 -9.12 -5.38
N PRO A 268 12.74 -10.45 -5.59
CA PRO A 268 12.66 -11.02 -6.93
C PRO A 268 11.43 -10.50 -7.69
N LYS A 269 11.53 -10.40 -9.02
CA LYS A 269 10.44 -9.89 -9.88
C LYS A 269 9.10 -10.62 -9.74
N TYR A 270 9.11 -11.90 -9.36
CA TYR A 270 7.87 -12.66 -9.13
C TYR A 270 7.10 -12.17 -7.90
N ALA A 271 7.74 -11.44 -6.97
CA ALA A 271 7.15 -10.95 -5.73
C ALA A 271 6.36 -9.64 -5.93
N GLY A 272 5.63 -9.53 -7.04
CA GLY A 272 4.83 -8.34 -7.38
C GLY A 272 3.79 -7.98 -6.32
N ASN A 273 3.36 -8.93 -5.49
CA ASN A 273 2.49 -8.68 -4.35
C ASN A 273 3.12 -7.77 -3.29
N LEU A 274 4.42 -7.88 -3.07
CA LEU A 274 5.12 -6.99 -2.14
C LEU A 274 5.46 -5.66 -2.83
N ASP A 275 5.88 -5.72 -4.10
CA ASP A 275 6.25 -4.54 -4.90
C ASP A 275 5.08 -3.56 -5.09
N ILE A 276 3.88 -4.04 -5.42
CA ILE A 276 2.70 -3.16 -5.57
C ILE A 276 2.31 -2.48 -4.26
N MET A 277 2.51 -3.15 -3.13
CA MET A 277 2.24 -2.59 -1.81
C MET A 277 3.25 -1.47 -1.49
N THR A 278 4.54 -1.73 -1.65
CA THR A 278 5.60 -0.73 -1.35
C THR A 278 5.55 0.43 -2.33
N ALA A 279 5.28 0.19 -3.62
CA ALA A 279 5.11 1.23 -4.62
C ALA A 279 3.89 2.11 -4.35
N ALA A 280 2.74 1.53 -3.98
CA ALA A 280 1.56 2.29 -3.60
C ALA A 280 1.80 3.14 -2.34
N ALA A 281 2.52 2.60 -1.35
CA ALA A 281 2.89 3.32 -0.14
C ALA A 281 3.82 4.50 -0.44
N ALA A 282 4.87 4.27 -1.25
CA ALA A 282 5.76 5.33 -1.72
C ALA A 282 4.98 6.41 -2.46
N ARG A 283 4.15 6.03 -3.45
CA ARG A 283 3.34 6.98 -4.22
C ARG A 283 2.39 7.79 -3.35
N THR A 284 1.79 7.15 -2.34
CA THR A 284 0.92 7.84 -1.37
C THR A 284 1.71 8.91 -0.64
N ALA A 285 2.85 8.54 -0.04
CA ALA A 285 3.69 9.47 0.69
C ALA A 285 4.27 10.59 -0.19
N GLU A 286 4.60 10.31 -1.45
CA GLU A 286 5.07 11.32 -2.41
C GLU A 286 4.02 12.40 -2.64
N MET A 287 2.75 12.01 -2.82
CA MET A 287 1.67 12.98 -2.98
C MET A 287 1.42 13.79 -1.70
N PHE A 288 1.52 13.19 -0.51
CA PHE A 288 1.51 13.95 0.74
C PHE A 288 2.70 14.91 0.82
N ALA A 289 3.90 14.47 0.45
CA ALA A 289 5.11 15.27 0.48
C ALA A 289 5.04 16.47 -0.49
N GLU A 290 4.50 16.28 -1.69
CA GLU A 290 4.27 17.36 -2.67
C GLU A 290 3.40 18.48 -2.07
N GLU A 291 2.29 18.14 -1.41
CA GLU A 291 1.40 19.13 -0.79
C GLU A 291 2.03 19.81 0.44
N ILE A 292 2.83 19.07 1.22
CA ILE A 292 3.61 19.66 2.33
C ILE A 292 4.65 20.65 1.80
N LEU A 293 5.36 20.29 0.73
CA LEU A 293 6.39 21.15 0.11
C LEU A 293 5.80 22.41 -0.52
N LYS A 294 4.57 22.35 -1.04
CA LYS A 294 3.83 23.53 -1.52
C LYS A 294 3.27 24.38 -0.37
N GLY A 295 3.22 23.86 0.85
CA GLY A 295 2.56 24.48 2.00
C GLY A 295 1.03 24.38 1.98
N GLU A 296 0.47 23.55 1.10
CA GLU A 296 -0.97 23.28 0.98
C GLU A 296 -1.44 22.29 2.06
N LEU A 297 -0.52 21.50 2.62
CA LEU A 297 -0.75 20.63 3.76
C LEU A 297 0.22 20.93 4.91
N VAL A 298 -0.33 21.21 6.10
CA VAL A 298 0.45 21.33 7.34
C VAL A 298 0.05 20.20 8.26
N LEU A 299 0.99 19.29 8.53
CA LEU A 299 0.79 18.19 9.48
C LEU A 299 0.72 18.75 10.90
N GLN A 300 -0.27 18.31 11.68
CA GLN A 300 -0.47 18.74 13.06
C GLN A 300 -0.33 17.56 14.01
N ALA A 301 0.32 17.79 15.16
CA ALA A 301 0.38 16.81 16.22
C ALA A 301 -1.02 16.50 16.74
N THR A 302 -1.37 15.22 16.83
CA THR A 302 -2.64 14.81 17.43
C THR A 302 -2.56 14.98 18.94
N ALA A 303 -3.56 15.60 19.57
CA ALA A 303 -3.65 15.70 21.02
C ALA A 303 -3.53 14.30 21.66
N GLN A 304 -2.66 14.15 22.65
CA GLN A 304 -2.63 12.93 23.45
C GLN A 304 -3.93 12.87 24.25
N THR A 305 -4.88 12.03 23.85
CA THR A 305 -5.95 11.62 24.75
C THR A 305 -5.30 10.87 25.89
N ALA A 306 -5.19 11.52 27.05
CA ALA A 306 -4.74 10.93 28.29
C ALA A 306 -5.74 9.84 28.71
N HIS A 307 -5.51 8.61 28.26
CA HIS A 307 -6.11 7.44 28.88
C HIS A 307 -5.10 6.92 29.90
N ALA A 308 -5.40 7.25 31.16
CA ALA A 308 -4.84 6.63 32.36
C ALA A 308 -5.21 5.14 32.44
#